data_AF-A0AAV9V6N4-F1
#
_entry.id   AF-A0AAV9V6N4-F1
#
_cell.length_a   1.000
_cell.length_b   1.000
_cell.length_c   1.000
_cell.angle_alpha   90.00
_cell.angle_beta   90.00
_cell.angle_gamma   90.00
#
_symmetry.space_group_name_H-M   'P 1'
#
loop_
_entity.id
_entity.type
_entity.pdbx_description
1 polymer ?
#
loop_
_entity_poly.entity_id
_entity_poly.type
_entity_poly.pdbx_seq_one_letter_code
_entity_poly.pdbx_strand_id
1 'polypeptide(L)'
;MSTIVIQQFENLDIEAAAPHKPAILDTYELSADRPAYSPPQFPFLRLPRELRDEVYTYLVCFKDTTPTVPGIVQPSQPDYQPIPRLNLSIFRVSKQVHEEASRVFYTRNVFPVRILTESRVVADKTYFDVWYDTPWESMIYSAAENTIGTYCGTIWSAGSYIHESKLPVTPSPRYRPLLRHVRVDVVDVRIDANRRKVEPLSEIARSKVRKLLLPFTYRLQDMLSAAGAAAQVDINVFSALVVDGPDKWRAADGNLNSELPTEPVSTTRSNLTSDIERNATDAPTTSIHMDLYEELLSTISPLTTGPYRHTLSLPRPLAAQFGQVTPAILRDCKEKAAAELTASERHLYKDMRISTACFWVILKGRVHAVDAHEDDCFGALAILARRGKQGWFPGW
;
A
#
# COMPACT_ATOMS: atom_id res chain seq x y z
N MET A 1 22.51 -33.65 -9.25
CA MET A 1 22.50 -33.01 -10.58
C MET A 1 21.29 -33.57 -11.32
N SER A 2 20.17 -32.86 -11.29
CA SER A 2 18.93 -33.31 -11.90
C SER A 2 18.68 -32.49 -13.16
N THR A 3 18.84 -33.14 -14.31
CA THR A 3 18.67 -32.58 -15.64
C THR A 3 17.17 -32.48 -15.93
N ILE A 4 16.66 -31.26 -16.09
CA ILE A 4 15.27 -31.01 -16.50
C ILE A 4 15.23 -31.05 -18.04
N VAL A 5 14.49 -32.02 -18.57
CA VAL A 5 14.21 -32.18 -20.00
C VAL A 5 13.08 -31.22 -20.38
N ILE A 6 13.36 -30.26 -21.25
CA ILE A 6 12.36 -29.36 -21.83
C ILE A 6 11.84 -30.03 -23.12
N GLN A 7 10.61 -30.53 -23.08
CA GLN A 7 9.90 -30.98 -24.28
C GLN A 7 9.46 -29.77 -25.11
N GLN A 8 9.97 -29.68 -26.34
CA GLN A 8 9.45 -28.78 -27.38
C GLN A 8 8.13 -29.36 -27.92
N PHE A 9 7.07 -28.56 -27.91
CA PHE A 9 5.83 -28.87 -28.63
C PHE A 9 5.89 -28.20 -30.00
N GLU A 10 5.92 -29.04 -31.04
CA GLU A 10 5.81 -28.65 -32.45
C GLU A 10 4.37 -28.29 -32.84
N ASN A 11 4.31 -27.55 -33.94
CA ASN A 11 3.16 -26.91 -34.57
C ASN A 11 1.90 -27.79 -34.70
N LEU A 12 0.76 -27.24 -34.29
CA LEU A 12 -0.57 -27.75 -34.61
C LEU A 12 -1.27 -26.75 -35.54
N ASP A 13 -1.55 -27.20 -36.76
CA ASP A 13 -2.32 -26.50 -37.77
C ASP A 13 -3.73 -26.15 -37.26
N ILE A 14 -4.12 -24.88 -37.46
CA ILE A 14 -5.42 -24.33 -37.04
C ILE A 14 -6.33 -24.31 -38.27
N GLU A 15 -7.32 -25.20 -38.32
CA GLU A 15 -8.48 -25.08 -39.21
C GLU A 15 -9.36 -23.90 -38.76
N ALA A 16 -9.55 -22.93 -39.67
CA ALA A 16 -10.34 -21.74 -39.45
C ALA A 16 -11.85 -22.05 -39.51
N ALA A 17 -12.53 -21.99 -38.36
CA ALA A 17 -13.98 -22.04 -38.30
C ALA A 17 -14.60 -20.72 -38.80
N ALA A 18 -15.53 -20.81 -39.74
CA ALA A 18 -16.22 -19.69 -40.36
C ALA A 18 -17.10 -18.90 -39.37
N PRO A 19 -17.17 -17.56 -39.48
CA PRO A 19 -17.95 -16.74 -38.56
C PRO A 19 -19.46 -16.84 -38.83
N HIS A 20 -20.22 -17.14 -37.77
CA HIS A 20 -21.69 -17.06 -37.78
C HIS A 20 -22.15 -15.61 -37.99
N LYS A 21 -22.88 -15.39 -39.08
CA LYS A 21 -23.59 -14.15 -39.42
C LYS A 21 -24.76 -13.96 -38.44
N PRO A 22 -24.82 -12.87 -37.65
CA PRO A 22 -25.99 -12.60 -36.83
C PRO A 22 -27.19 -12.24 -37.71
N ALA A 23 -28.35 -12.79 -37.37
CA ALA A 23 -29.63 -12.51 -38.01
C ALA A 23 -29.97 -11.03 -37.83
N ILE A 24 -30.05 -10.32 -38.96
CA ILE A 24 -30.53 -8.95 -39.06
C ILE A 24 -32.05 -9.02 -38.86
N LEU A 25 -32.53 -8.44 -37.75
CA LEU A 25 -33.95 -8.26 -37.49
C LEU A 25 -34.48 -7.13 -38.37
N ASP A 26 -35.62 -7.41 -38.99
CA ASP A 26 -36.23 -6.63 -40.05
C ASP A 26 -36.49 -5.17 -39.69
N THR A 27 -36.21 -4.38 -40.72
CA THR A 27 -36.54 -2.99 -41.01
C THR A 27 -37.90 -2.53 -40.48
N TYR A 28 -37.88 -1.65 -39.48
CA TYR A 28 -38.94 -0.66 -39.30
C TYR A 28 -38.73 0.44 -40.35
N GLU A 29 -39.63 0.53 -41.33
CA GLU A 29 -39.72 1.63 -42.29
C GLU A 29 -40.07 2.93 -41.56
N LEU A 30 -39.04 3.59 -41.03
CA LEU A 30 -39.10 4.93 -40.49
C LEU A 30 -39.07 5.95 -41.64
N SER A 31 -40.19 6.65 -41.79
CA SER A 31 -40.43 7.84 -42.60
C SER A 31 -39.16 8.62 -43.00
N ALA A 32 -38.90 8.71 -44.30
CA ALA A 32 -37.68 9.21 -44.93
C ALA A 32 -37.46 10.74 -44.87
N ASP A 33 -38.18 11.49 -44.03
CA ASP A 33 -38.21 12.97 -44.13
C ASP A 33 -37.98 13.72 -42.82
N ARG A 34 -37.39 13.07 -41.80
CA ARG A 34 -36.84 13.82 -40.66
C ARG A 34 -35.42 14.27 -41.01
N PRO A 35 -35.14 15.59 -41.16
CA PRO A 35 -33.76 16.05 -41.27
C PRO A 35 -33.00 15.51 -40.08
N ALA A 36 -31.85 14.89 -40.34
CA ALA A 36 -30.99 14.30 -39.32
C ALA A 36 -30.57 15.39 -38.32
N TYR A 37 -31.38 15.59 -37.30
CA TYR A 37 -31.11 16.48 -36.19
C TYR A 37 -30.04 15.79 -35.37
N SER A 38 -28.78 15.93 -35.78
CA SER A 38 -27.67 15.68 -34.88
C SER A 38 -27.82 16.73 -33.78
N PRO A 39 -28.09 16.33 -32.52
CA PRO A 39 -28.13 17.29 -31.43
C PRO A 39 -26.79 18.04 -31.46
N PRO A 40 -26.80 19.38 -31.30
CA PRO A 40 -25.56 20.14 -31.30
C PRO A 40 -24.66 19.56 -30.21
N GLN A 41 -23.61 18.84 -30.64
CA GLN A 41 -22.65 18.26 -29.73
C GLN A 41 -22.06 19.41 -28.93
N PHE A 42 -22.29 19.43 -27.62
CA PHE A 42 -21.67 20.39 -26.74
C PHE A 42 -20.15 20.27 -26.94
N PRO A 43 -19.49 21.26 -27.54
CA PRO A 43 -18.12 21.09 -27.98
C PRO A 43 -17.22 21.34 -26.77
N PHE A 44 -17.06 20.35 -25.89
CA PHE A 44 -16.27 20.44 -24.68
C PHE A 44 -14.87 21.03 -24.92
N LEU A 45 -14.23 20.68 -26.05
CA LEU A 45 -12.93 21.21 -26.45
C LEU A 45 -12.92 22.67 -26.90
N ARG A 46 -14.09 23.30 -27.15
CA ARG A 46 -14.21 24.74 -27.41
C ARG A 46 -14.32 25.57 -26.11
N LEU A 47 -14.53 24.93 -24.96
CA LEU A 47 -14.46 25.65 -23.69
C LEU A 47 -13.04 26.21 -23.49
N PRO A 48 -12.86 27.32 -22.75
CA PRO A 48 -11.56 27.72 -22.24
C PRO A 48 -10.89 26.59 -21.44
N ARG A 49 -9.55 26.57 -21.46
CA ARG A 49 -8.73 25.54 -20.81
C ARG A 49 -9.04 25.41 -19.32
N GLU A 50 -9.28 26.54 -18.69
CA GLU A 50 -9.55 26.70 -17.26
C GLU A 50 -10.85 26.02 -16.86
N LEU A 51 -11.92 26.21 -17.66
CA LEU A 51 -13.20 25.53 -17.43
C LEU A 51 -13.08 24.03 -17.62
N ARG A 52 -12.26 23.57 -18.58
CA ARG A 52 -11.98 22.13 -18.72
C ARG A 52 -11.22 21.58 -17.52
N ASP A 53 -10.24 22.31 -16.98
CA ASP A 53 -9.49 21.90 -15.78
C ASP A 53 -10.36 21.80 -14.53
N GLU A 54 -11.35 22.67 -14.38
CA GLU A 54 -12.36 22.54 -13.33
C GLU A 54 -13.21 21.29 -13.53
N VAL A 55 -13.70 21.03 -14.76
CA VAL A 55 -14.42 19.78 -15.07
C VAL A 55 -13.55 18.55 -14.78
N TYR A 56 -12.28 18.54 -15.19
CA TYR A 56 -11.38 17.44 -14.85
C TYR A 56 -11.21 17.29 -13.35
N THR A 57 -11.10 18.37 -12.59
CA THR A 57 -10.99 18.32 -11.12
C THR A 57 -12.15 17.58 -10.51
N TYR A 58 -13.39 17.87 -10.93
CA TYR A 58 -14.58 17.13 -10.47
C TYR A 58 -14.60 15.65 -10.88
N LEU A 59 -13.97 15.29 -12.01
CA LEU A 59 -13.98 13.93 -12.55
C LEU A 59 -12.86 13.04 -12.00
N VAL A 60 -11.65 13.59 -11.86
CA VAL A 60 -10.44 12.79 -11.60
C VAL A 60 -9.83 13.06 -10.23
N CYS A 61 -10.18 14.14 -9.55
CA CYS A 61 -9.67 14.39 -8.20
C CYS A 61 -10.58 13.73 -7.16
N PHE A 62 -9.99 12.96 -6.26
CA PHE A 62 -10.70 12.43 -5.11
C PHE A 62 -10.67 13.44 -3.96
N LYS A 63 -11.80 13.59 -3.26
CA LYS A 63 -11.86 14.40 -2.04
C LYS A 63 -10.90 13.82 -1.01
N ASP A 64 -10.27 14.70 -0.23
CA ASP A 64 -9.20 14.38 0.71
C ASP A 64 -9.38 13.00 1.32
N THR A 65 -8.42 12.12 1.05
CA THR A 65 -8.35 10.79 1.67
C THR A 65 -7.82 10.92 3.09
N THR A 66 -8.12 12.01 3.80
CA THR A 66 -7.63 12.23 5.16
C THR A 66 -7.84 10.94 5.92
N PRO A 67 -6.77 10.35 6.46
CA PRO A 67 -6.94 9.12 7.22
C PRO A 67 -7.93 9.48 8.31
N THR A 68 -9.07 8.79 8.32
CA THR A 68 -9.88 8.77 9.53
C THR A 68 -8.92 8.20 10.55
N VAL A 69 -8.40 9.08 11.43
CA VAL A 69 -7.39 8.70 12.41
C VAL A 69 -7.93 7.45 13.06
N PRO A 70 -7.26 6.29 12.92
CA PRO A 70 -7.82 5.02 13.32
C PRO A 70 -8.15 5.12 14.81
N GLY A 71 -9.43 5.29 15.13
CA GLY A 71 -9.91 5.16 16.49
C GLY A 71 -9.78 3.68 16.81
N ILE A 72 -8.80 3.31 17.62
CA ILE A 72 -8.60 1.96 18.16
C ILE A 72 -8.86 0.90 17.08
N VAL A 73 -8.17 0.98 15.94
CA VAL A 73 -8.42 0.00 14.90
C VAL A 73 -7.75 -1.31 15.28
N GLN A 74 -8.53 -2.39 15.19
CA GLN A 74 -8.02 -3.75 15.32
C GLN A 74 -6.79 -3.92 14.42
N PRO A 75 -5.70 -4.54 14.92
CA PRO A 75 -4.48 -4.76 14.15
C PRO A 75 -4.70 -5.43 12.80
N SER A 76 -5.81 -6.16 12.65
CA SER A 76 -6.12 -6.97 11.47
C SER A 76 -6.39 -6.14 10.21
N GLN A 77 -7.01 -4.95 10.29
CA GLN A 77 -7.24 -4.08 9.13
C GLN A 77 -7.45 -2.63 9.57
N PRO A 78 -6.48 -1.70 9.43
CA PRO A 78 -6.78 -0.29 9.56
C PRO A 78 -7.99 0.07 8.68
N ASP A 79 -8.97 0.81 9.23
CA ASP A 79 -10.22 1.30 8.62
C ASP A 79 -9.93 2.35 7.52
N TYR A 80 -8.92 2.07 6.71
CA TYR A 80 -8.64 2.83 5.55
C TYR A 80 -9.77 2.61 4.56
N GLN A 81 -10.39 3.72 4.14
CA GLN A 81 -11.22 3.68 2.95
C GLN A 81 -10.41 3.04 1.82
N PRO A 82 -11.00 2.10 1.06
CA PRO A 82 -10.34 1.53 -0.10
C PRO A 82 -9.89 2.69 -0.99
N ILE A 83 -8.70 2.56 -1.57
CA ILE A 83 -8.19 3.57 -2.51
C ILE A 83 -9.31 3.85 -3.52
N PRO A 84 -9.75 5.12 -3.69
CA PRO A 84 -10.93 5.44 -4.46
C PRO A 84 -10.89 4.76 -5.82
N ARG A 85 -11.99 4.13 -6.23
CA ARG A 85 -12.09 3.57 -7.58
C ARG A 85 -12.10 4.72 -8.58
N LEU A 86 -10.96 4.94 -9.22
CA LEU A 86 -10.79 6.01 -10.19
C LEU A 86 -11.47 5.63 -11.51
N ASN A 87 -12.50 6.38 -11.91
CA ASN A 87 -13.02 6.28 -13.26
C ASN A 87 -12.11 7.06 -14.23
N LEU A 88 -11.06 6.40 -14.71
CA LEU A 88 -10.10 6.98 -15.64
C LEU A 88 -10.53 6.86 -17.11
N SER A 89 -11.80 6.55 -17.40
CA SER A 89 -12.30 6.44 -18.79
C SER A 89 -12.09 7.73 -19.59
N ILE A 90 -12.15 8.89 -18.92
CA ILE A 90 -11.89 10.21 -19.53
C ILE A 90 -10.51 10.30 -20.18
N PHE A 91 -9.50 9.57 -19.67
CA PHE A 91 -8.16 9.53 -20.26
C PHE A 91 -8.11 8.87 -21.65
N ARG A 92 -9.19 8.20 -22.08
CA ARG A 92 -9.28 7.47 -23.36
C ARG A 92 -10.02 8.24 -24.45
N VAL A 93 -10.59 9.41 -24.15
CA VAL A 93 -11.45 10.16 -25.09
C VAL A 93 -10.66 10.71 -26.28
N SER A 94 -9.57 11.43 -26.03
CA SER A 94 -8.67 11.95 -27.07
C SER A 94 -7.29 12.26 -26.50
N LYS A 95 -6.28 12.48 -27.36
CA LYS A 95 -4.92 12.85 -26.92
C LYS A 95 -4.90 14.14 -26.11
N GLN A 96 -5.63 15.16 -26.56
CA GLN A 96 -5.73 16.43 -25.83
C GLN A 96 -6.37 16.22 -24.46
N VAL A 97 -7.54 15.56 -24.39
CA VAL A 97 -8.21 15.29 -23.10
C VAL A 97 -7.32 14.47 -22.18
N HIS A 98 -6.58 13.51 -22.73
CA HIS A 98 -5.62 12.70 -21.97
C HIS A 98 -4.56 13.57 -21.29
N GLU A 99 -3.83 14.39 -22.06
CA GLU A 99 -2.73 15.22 -21.55
C GLU A 99 -3.22 16.22 -20.51
N GLU A 100 -4.37 16.82 -20.79
CA GLU A 100 -5.03 17.79 -19.95
C GLU A 100 -5.51 17.18 -18.62
N ALA A 101 -6.29 16.11 -18.67
CA ALA A 101 -6.88 15.47 -17.49
C ALA A 101 -5.82 14.75 -16.65
N SER A 102 -4.83 14.10 -17.27
CA SER A 102 -3.74 13.45 -16.54
C SER A 102 -2.87 14.46 -15.79
N ARG A 103 -2.63 15.65 -16.37
CA ARG A 103 -1.96 16.75 -15.66
C ARG A 103 -2.73 17.16 -14.41
N VAL A 104 -4.04 17.38 -14.52
CA VAL A 104 -4.89 17.71 -13.36
C VAL A 104 -4.84 16.59 -12.32
N PHE A 105 -4.99 15.34 -12.76
CA PHE A 105 -4.98 14.16 -11.90
C PHE A 105 -3.70 14.03 -11.08
N TYR A 106 -2.53 14.06 -11.71
CA TYR A 106 -1.27 13.80 -11.03
C TYR A 106 -0.74 14.99 -10.22
N THR A 107 -1.14 16.22 -10.56
CA THR A 107 -0.67 17.42 -9.86
C THR A 107 -1.57 17.86 -8.70
N ARG A 108 -2.89 17.66 -8.79
CA ARG A 108 -3.85 18.12 -7.77
C ARG A 108 -4.20 17.06 -6.73
N ASN A 109 -4.07 15.77 -7.03
CA ASN A 109 -4.34 14.71 -6.05
C ASN A 109 -3.17 14.50 -5.07
N VAL A 110 -3.51 14.02 -3.88
CA VAL A 110 -2.58 13.49 -2.89
C VAL A 110 -2.63 11.96 -2.95
N PHE A 111 -1.58 11.32 -3.46
CA PHE A 111 -1.57 9.87 -3.63
C PHE A 111 -1.21 9.17 -2.31
N PRO A 112 -2.09 8.31 -1.75
CA PRO A 112 -1.80 7.62 -0.50
C PRO A 112 -0.89 6.42 -0.75
N VAL A 113 0.15 6.29 0.05
CA VAL A 113 1.02 5.12 0.17
C VAL A 113 0.89 4.63 1.60
N ARG A 114 0.49 3.38 1.79
CA ARG A 114 0.28 2.80 3.12
C ARG A 114 1.33 1.74 3.37
N ILE A 115 1.96 1.82 4.53
CA ILE A 115 3.00 0.90 4.98
C ILE A 115 2.56 0.36 6.32
N LEU A 116 2.26 -0.93 6.42
CA LEU A 116 1.97 -1.60 7.70
C LEU A 116 3.15 -2.49 8.04
N THR A 117 3.77 -2.27 9.20
CA THR A 117 4.86 -3.10 9.70
C THR A 117 4.37 -4.00 10.82
N GLU A 118 4.58 -5.30 10.67
CA GLU A 118 4.22 -6.32 11.64
C GLU A 118 5.45 -7.13 12.04
N SER A 119 5.44 -7.71 13.23
CA SER A 119 6.46 -8.67 13.63
C SER A 119 5.81 -9.91 14.22
N ARG A 120 6.44 -11.07 13.99
CA ARG A 120 6.03 -12.34 14.59
C ARG A 120 7.26 -13.13 15.02
N VAL A 121 7.13 -13.87 16.12
CA VAL A 121 8.17 -14.79 16.58
C VAL A 121 7.76 -16.20 16.22
N VAL A 122 8.57 -16.91 15.44
CA VAL A 122 8.35 -18.31 15.06
C VAL A 122 9.63 -19.08 15.35
N ALA A 123 9.55 -20.07 16.24
CA ALA A 123 10.69 -20.90 16.66
C ALA A 123 11.93 -20.06 17.04
N ASP A 124 11.73 -19.12 17.96
CA ASP A 124 12.76 -18.19 18.50
C ASP A 124 13.42 -17.27 17.46
N LYS A 125 12.81 -17.11 16.30
CA LYS A 125 13.23 -16.15 15.28
C LYS A 125 12.17 -15.08 15.09
N THR A 126 12.58 -13.82 15.07
CA THR A 126 11.70 -12.72 14.70
C THR A 126 11.65 -12.58 13.18
N TYR A 127 10.43 -12.50 12.68
CA TYR A 127 10.12 -12.16 11.29
C TYR A 127 9.43 -10.80 11.28
N PHE A 128 9.78 -10.00 10.29
CA PHE A 128 9.16 -8.72 10.02
C PHE A 128 8.44 -8.81 8.70
N ASP A 129 7.16 -8.46 8.70
CA ASP A 129 6.36 -8.32 7.50
C ASP A 129 6.04 -6.84 7.28
N VAL A 130 6.14 -6.42 6.03
CA VAL A 130 5.81 -5.06 5.63
C VAL A 130 4.82 -5.12 4.49
N TRP A 131 3.60 -4.69 4.76
CA TRP A 131 2.60 -4.50 3.72
C TRP A 131 2.77 -3.12 3.11
N TYR A 132 2.80 -3.05 1.78
CA TYR A 132 2.97 -1.84 1.01
C TYR A 132 1.84 -1.71 0.01
N ASP A 133 0.99 -0.70 0.19
CA ASP A 133 -0.21 -0.49 -0.60
C ASP A 133 -0.22 0.91 -1.22
N THR A 134 -0.34 0.98 -2.54
CA THR A 134 -0.42 2.23 -3.31
C THR A 134 -1.54 2.16 -4.35
N PRO A 135 -1.92 3.27 -5.01
CA PRO A 135 -2.94 3.25 -6.05
C PRO A 135 -2.56 2.36 -7.25
N TRP A 136 -1.28 2.01 -7.38
CA TRP A 136 -0.77 1.25 -8.51
C TRP A 136 -0.41 -0.19 -8.16
N GLU A 137 -0.09 -0.49 -6.90
CA GLU A 137 0.39 -1.82 -6.53
C GLU A 137 0.12 -2.16 -5.05
N SER A 138 0.18 -3.45 -4.73
CA SER A 138 -0.01 -3.99 -3.37
C SER A 138 0.90 -5.19 -3.16
N MET A 139 1.75 -5.14 -2.13
CA MET A 139 2.85 -6.09 -1.94
C MET A 139 3.14 -6.33 -0.47
N ILE A 140 3.70 -7.51 -0.16
CA ILE A 140 4.28 -7.79 1.16
C ILE A 140 5.77 -8.02 0.98
N TYR A 141 6.57 -7.49 1.90
CA TYR A 141 7.97 -7.83 2.06
C TYR A 141 8.16 -8.52 3.41
N SER A 142 8.68 -9.74 3.40
CA SER A 142 8.94 -10.52 4.61
C SER A 142 10.43 -10.73 4.80
N ALA A 143 10.94 -10.48 6.02
CA ALA A 143 12.34 -10.66 6.35
C ALA A 143 12.54 -11.22 7.76
N ALA A 144 13.41 -12.23 7.90
CA ALA A 144 13.91 -12.63 9.23
C ALA A 144 15.09 -11.74 9.66
N GLU A 145 15.36 -11.68 10.97
CA GLU A 145 16.43 -10.86 11.58
C GLU A 145 17.78 -10.90 10.83
N ASN A 146 18.20 -12.09 10.40
CA ASN A 146 19.52 -12.34 9.80
C ASN A 146 19.51 -12.47 8.27
N THR A 147 18.41 -12.11 7.61
CA THR A 147 18.24 -12.36 6.17
C THR A 147 17.82 -11.11 5.42
N ILE A 148 18.21 -11.03 4.16
CA ILE A 148 17.54 -10.10 3.24
C ILE A 148 16.18 -10.71 2.94
N GLY A 149 15.14 -9.92 3.18
CA GLY A 149 13.78 -10.36 2.94
C GLY A 149 13.46 -10.53 1.48
N THR A 150 12.30 -11.13 1.22
CA THR A 150 11.76 -11.35 -0.12
C THR A 150 10.36 -10.79 -0.20
N TYR A 151 9.93 -10.45 -1.40
CA TYR A 151 8.53 -10.11 -1.62
C TYR A 151 7.68 -11.38 -1.64
N CYS A 152 6.56 -11.36 -0.95
CA CYS A 152 5.59 -12.47 -0.89
C CYS A 152 4.17 -12.00 -1.27
N GLY A 153 3.32 -12.97 -1.61
CA GLY A 153 1.98 -12.71 -2.11
C GLY A 153 0.99 -12.24 -1.04
N THR A 154 0.04 -11.39 -1.45
CA THR A 154 -0.99 -10.86 -0.53
C THR A 154 -2.22 -11.76 -0.43
N ILE A 155 -2.65 -12.38 -1.54
CA ILE A 155 -3.95 -13.07 -1.66
C ILE A 155 -3.92 -14.10 -2.80
N TRP A 156 -4.64 -15.21 -2.62
CA TRP A 156 -4.98 -16.22 -3.62
C TRP A 156 -6.07 -15.69 -4.56
N SER A 157 -5.71 -15.13 -5.71
CA SER A 157 -6.73 -14.80 -6.71
C SER A 157 -6.22 -14.94 -8.14
N ALA A 158 -7.13 -15.33 -9.04
CA ALA A 158 -6.84 -15.51 -10.45
C ALA A 158 -6.47 -14.17 -11.11
N GLY A 159 -5.25 -14.06 -11.62
CA GLY A 159 -4.73 -12.89 -12.33
C GLY A 159 -3.81 -13.28 -13.49
N SER A 160 -3.54 -12.33 -14.38
CA SER A 160 -2.63 -12.55 -15.51
C SER A 160 -1.18 -12.49 -15.02
N TYR A 161 -0.45 -13.58 -15.20
CA TYR A 161 0.97 -13.71 -14.82
C TYR A 161 1.86 -12.67 -15.54
N ILE A 162 2.77 -12.07 -14.79
CA ILE A 162 3.78 -11.13 -15.30
C ILE A 162 5.16 -11.63 -14.87
N HIS A 163 6.02 -11.85 -15.87
CA HIS A 163 7.42 -12.12 -15.62
C HIS A 163 8.10 -10.88 -15.01
N GLU A 164 9.01 -11.05 -14.05
CA GLU A 164 9.66 -9.93 -13.33
C GLU A 164 10.28 -8.88 -14.28
N SER A 165 10.96 -9.33 -15.34
CA SER A 165 11.52 -8.44 -16.38
C SER A 165 10.50 -7.63 -17.18
N LYS A 166 9.20 -7.97 -17.06
CA LYS A 166 8.08 -7.29 -17.71
C LYS A 166 7.21 -6.53 -16.72
N LEU A 167 7.64 -6.38 -15.47
CA LEU A 167 6.92 -5.60 -14.49
C LEU A 167 6.68 -4.19 -15.03
N PRO A 168 5.42 -3.75 -15.11
CA PRO A 168 5.16 -2.39 -15.50
C PRO A 168 5.74 -1.46 -14.45
N VAL A 169 6.52 -0.50 -14.91
CA VAL A 169 7.00 0.59 -14.07
C VAL A 169 5.79 1.45 -13.71
N THR A 170 5.32 1.38 -12.47
CA THR A 170 4.13 2.11 -12.02
C THR A 170 4.46 3.27 -11.08
N PRO A 171 3.75 4.41 -11.18
CA PRO A 171 3.01 4.84 -12.38
C PRO A 171 3.94 4.93 -13.60
N SER A 172 3.33 4.88 -14.79
CA SER A 172 4.07 4.96 -16.06
C SER A 172 5.08 6.11 -16.04
N PRO A 173 6.32 5.92 -16.52
CA PRO A 173 7.37 6.93 -16.47
C PRO A 173 6.95 8.32 -16.97
N ARG A 174 6.05 8.38 -17.96
CA ARG A 174 5.54 9.63 -18.53
C ARG A 174 4.78 10.52 -17.53
N TYR A 175 4.22 9.93 -16.48
CA TYR A 175 3.45 10.65 -15.46
C TYR A 175 4.28 11.01 -14.23
N ARG A 176 5.45 10.39 -14.03
CA ARG A 176 6.32 10.66 -12.87
C ARG A 176 6.68 12.14 -12.68
N PRO A 177 7.01 12.91 -13.74
CA PRO A 177 7.28 14.34 -13.60
C PRO A 177 6.06 15.16 -13.14
N LEU A 178 4.85 14.61 -13.24
CA LEU A 178 3.59 15.28 -12.87
C LEU A 178 3.19 15.00 -11.42
N LEU A 179 3.77 14.01 -10.76
CA LEU A 179 3.49 13.73 -9.35
C LEU A 179 3.93 14.90 -8.48
N ARG A 180 3.02 15.41 -7.65
CA ARG A 180 3.29 16.55 -6.76
C ARG A 180 3.13 16.23 -5.29
N HIS A 181 2.11 15.46 -4.92
CA HIS A 181 1.81 15.20 -3.51
C HIS A 181 1.63 13.70 -3.29
N VAL A 182 2.43 13.16 -2.38
CA VAL A 182 2.31 11.79 -1.89
C VAL A 182 2.16 11.85 -0.39
N ARG A 183 1.23 11.07 0.16
CA ARG A 183 1.11 10.89 1.59
C ARG A 183 1.50 9.48 1.95
N VAL A 184 2.48 9.31 2.82
CA VAL A 184 2.94 8.00 3.28
C VAL A 184 2.43 7.78 4.70
N ASP A 185 1.46 6.90 4.85
CA ASP A 185 0.89 6.51 6.14
C ASP A 185 1.62 5.24 6.61
N VAL A 186 2.48 5.36 7.61
CA VAL A 186 3.20 4.24 8.24
C VAL A 186 2.47 3.82 9.51
N VAL A 187 1.97 2.59 9.54
CA VAL A 187 1.31 1.98 10.69
C VAL A 187 2.23 0.92 11.26
N ASP A 188 2.67 1.13 12.49
CA ASP A 188 3.52 0.20 13.21
C ASP A 188 2.72 -0.61 14.23
N VAL A 189 2.58 -1.91 13.97
CA VAL A 189 1.93 -2.90 14.83
C VAL A 189 2.89 -4.01 15.23
N ARG A 190 4.21 -3.78 15.15
CA ARG A 190 5.23 -4.81 15.45
C ARG A 190 5.21 -5.31 16.90
N ILE A 191 4.43 -4.70 17.78
CA ILE A 191 4.40 -5.07 19.19
C ILE A 191 3.22 -6.00 19.41
N ASP A 192 3.60 -7.25 19.71
CA ASP A 192 2.70 -8.36 19.97
C ASP A 192 1.66 -7.95 21.01
N ALA A 193 0.39 -7.89 20.57
CA ALA A 193 -0.74 -7.59 21.43
C ALA A 193 -0.82 -8.54 22.66
N ASN A 194 -0.21 -9.73 22.56
CA ASN A 194 -0.14 -10.68 23.67
C ASN A 194 0.99 -10.38 24.66
N ARG A 195 2.06 -9.71 24.22
CA ARG A 195 3.19 -9.34 25.08
C ARG A 195 2.99 -7.92 25.57
N ARG A 196 2.25 -7.79 26.68
CA ARG A 196 2.17 -6.58 27.53
C ARG A 196 3.53 -6.06 28.06
N LYS A 197 4.65 -6.62 27.58
CA LYS A 197 6.02 -6.18 27.81
C LYS A 197 6.67 -5.90 26.47
N VAL A 198 7.10 -4.66 26.28
CA VAL A 198 8.03 -4.28 25.23
C VAL A 198 9.36 -4.94 25.59
N GLU A 199 9.62 -6.11 25.02
CA GLU A 199 10.96 -6.69 25.09
C GLU A 199 11.86 -5.85 24.18
N PRO A 200 13.02 -5.39 24.68
CA PRO A 200 13.95 -4.64 23.85
C PRO A 200 14.39 -5.54 22.69
N LEU A 201 14.23 -5.06 21.46
CA LEU A 201 14.76 -5.74 20.28
C LEU A 201 16.26 -5.97 20.46
N SER A 202 16.74 -7.15 20.03
CA SER A 202 18.17 -7.42 19.93
C SER A 202 18.83 -6.39 19.01
N GLU A 203 20.13 -6.12 19.18
CA GLU A 203 20.82 -5.15 18.31
C GLU A 203 20.77 -5.55 16.83
N ILE A 204 20.75 -6.86 16.56
CA ILE A 204 20.61 -7.42 15.22
C ILE A 204 19.21 -7.10 14.66
N ALA A 205 18.16 -7.32 15.44
CA ALA A 205 16.79 -6.97 15.07
C ALA A 205 16.65 -5.45 14.84
N ARG A 206 17.26 -4.61 15.69
CA ARG A 206 17.27 -3.14 15.51
C ARG A 206 17.94 -2.72 14.21
N SER A 207 19.11 -3.28 13.87
CA SER A 207 19.76 -3.01 12.59
C SER A 207 18.87 -3.44 11.42
N LYS A 208 18.15 -4.57 11.55
CA LYS A 208 17.19 -5.01 10.53
C LYS A 208 16.02 -4.05 10.38
N VAL A 209 15.47 -3.57 11.49
CA VAL A 209 14.39 -2.58 11.54
C VAL A 209 14.76 -1.28 10.82
N ARG A 210 15.97 -0.76 11.03
CA ARG A 210 16.49 0.42 10.30
C ARG A 210 16.49 0.24 8.78
N LYS A 211 16.69 -1.00 8.32
CA LYS A 211 16.78 -1.37 6.90
C LYS A 211 15.44 -1.85 6.33
N LEU A 212 14.42 -2.04 7.16
CA LEU A 212 13.17 -2.71 6.82
C LEU A 212 12.40 -2.01 5.70
N LEU A 213 12.40 -0.67 5.70
CA LEU A 213 11.68 0.13 4.71
C LEU A 213 12.51 0.52 3.47
N LEU A 214 13.78 0.11 3.40
CA LEU A 214 14.65 0.44 2.26
C LEU A 214 14.09 0.01 0.88
N PRO A 215 13.51 -1.19 0.70
CA PRO A 215 12.94 -1.57 -0.60
C PRO A 215 11.87 -0.59 -1.09
N PHE A 216 11.00 -0.16 -0.19
CA PHE A 216 9.91 0.77 -0.49
C PHE A 216 10.40 2.20 -0.65
N THR A 217 11.42 2.60 0.11
CA THR A 217 12.11 3.87 -0.08
C THR A 217 12.70 3.98 -1.49
N TYR A 218 13.43 2.96 -1.97
CA TYR A 218 14.00 3.00 -3.32
C TYR A 218 12.93 3.09 -4.40
N ARG A 219 11.82 2.38 -4.21
CA ARG A 219 10.70 2.45 -5.14
C ARG A 219 10.04 3.82 -5.16
N LEU A 220 9.82 4.42 -4.00
CA LEU A 220 9.29 5.77 -3.87
C LEU A 220 10.25 6.81 -4.47
N GLN A 221 11.55 6.65 -4.26
CA GLN A 221 12.58 7.49 -4.86
C GLN A 221 12.59 7.38 -6.39
N ASP A 222 12.54 6.18 -6.94
CA ASP A 222 12.48 5.96 -8.40
C ASP A 222 11.22 6.61 -8.99
N MET A 223 10.07 6.42 -8.34
CA MET A 223 8.79 7.02 -8.72
C MET A 223 8.83 8.56 -8.73
N LEU A 224 9.45 9.18 -7.73
CA LEU A 224 9.45 10.63 -7.54
C LEU A 224 10.69 11.34 -8.09
N SER A 225 11.71 10.59 -8.52
CA SER A 225 12.98 11.13 -9.04
C SER A 225 12.78 12.16 -10.14
N ALA A 226 11.86 11.90 -11.06
CA ALA A 226 11.58 12.78 -12.19
C ALA A 226 10.86 14.09 -11.79
N ALA A 227 10.16 14.11 -10.65
CA ALA A 227 9.58 15.32 -10.09
C ALA A 227 10.57 16.08 -9.20
N GLY A 228 11.52 15.36 -8.58
CA GLY A 228 12.54 15.94 -7.71
C GLY A 228 11.94 16.77 -6.58
N ALA A 229 12.52 17.96 -6.33
CA ALA A 229 12.09 18.85 -5.26
C ALA A 229 10.67 19.42 -5.43
N ALA A 230 10.07 19.31 -6.62
CA ALA A 230 8.68 19.68 -6.85
C ALA A 230 7.69 18.71 -6.20
N ALA A 231 8.12 17.48 -5.89
CA ALA A 231 7.32 16.54 -5.11
C ALA A 231 7.41 16.83 -3.61
N GLN A 232 6.26 16.73 -2.95
CA GLN A 232 6.05 16.83 -1.52
C GLN A 232 5.58 15.47 -0.99
N VAL A 233 6.24 14.96 0.04
CA VAL A 233 5.94 13.68 0.69
C VAL A 233 5.57 13.91 2.15
N ASP A 234 4.31 13.74 2.49
CA ASP A 234 3.84 13.90 3.87
C ASP A 234 3.81 12.54 4.55
N ILE A 235 4.73 12.33 5.50
CA ILE A 235 4.91 11.05 6.20
C ILE A 235 4.13 11.12 7.52
N ASN A 236 3.08 10.33 7.64
CA ASN A 236 2.33 10.20 8.88
C ASN A 236 2.66 8.88 9.53
N VAL A 237 2.94 8.91 10.82
CA VAL A 237 3.27 7.72 11.59
C VAL A 237 2.19 7.45 12.61
N PHE A 238 1.71 6.22 12.61
CA PHE A 238 0.76 5.68 13.58
C PHE A 238 1.45 4.51 14.26
N SER A 239 1.41 4.47 15.59
CA SER A 239 1.94 3.35 16.36
C SER A 239 0.89 2.93 17.37
N ALA A 240 0.56 1.64 17.38
CA ALA A 240 -0.39 1.06 18.33
C ALA A 240 0.02 1.31 19.80
N LEU A 241 1.32 1.54 20.04
CA LEU A 241 1.88 1.81 21.36
C LEU A 241 1.45 3.10 22.03
N VAL A 242 1.04 4.08 21.23
CA VAL A 242 0.93 5.47 21.69
C VAL A 242 -0.52 5.88 21.89
N VAL A 243 -1.44 5.19 21.22
CA VAL A 243 -2.83 5.65 21.07
C VAL A 243 -3.61 5.58 22.37
N ASP A 244 -3.23 4.69 23.28
CA ASP A 244 -3.93 4.52 24.55
C ASP A 244 -2.88 4.32 25.64
N GLY A 245 -2.79 5.26 26.57
CA GLY A 245 -2.02 5.06 27.80
C GLY A 245 -2.35 3.69 28.40
N PRO A 246 -1.40 3.05 29.09
CA PRO A 246 -1.48 1.64 29.50
C PRO A 246 -2.78 1.26 30.23
N ASP A 247 -3.48 2.23 30.82
CA ASP A 247 -4.72 2.05 31.56
C ASP A 247 -5.95 1.75 30.69
N LYS A 248 -6.01 2.21 29.44
CA LYS A 248 -7.15 1.93 28.55
C LYS A 248 -7.10 0.54 27.93
N TRP A 249 -5.91 0.01 27.66
CA TRP A 249 -5.72 -1.39 27.25
C TRP A 249 -6.18 -2.37 28.33
N ARG A 250 -5.95 -2.06 29.61
CA ARG A 250 -6.45 -2.88 30.73
C ARG A 250 -7.97 -3.00 30.79
N ALA A 251 -8.69 -1.98 30.35
CA ALA A 251 -10.16 -1.98 30.36
C ALA A 251 -10.77 -2.75 29.18
N ALA A 252 -10.09 -2.81 28.02
CA ALA A 252 -10.57 -3.51 26.83
C ALA A 252 -10.38 -5.04 26.92
N ASP A 253 -9.24 -5.49 27.47
CA ASP A 253 -8.94 -6.92 27.61
C ASP A 253 -9.82 -7.66 28.63
N GLY A 254 -10.39 -6.93 29.60
CA GLY A 254 -11.24 -7.50 30.63
C GLY A 254 -12.61 -8.01 30.14
N ASN A 255 -12.99 -7.71 28.88
CA ASN A 255 -14.34 -7.96 28.38
C ASN A 255 -14.43 -8.79 27.10
N LEU A 256 -13.33 -9.28 26.52
CA LEU A 256 -13.39 -10.10 25.29
C LEU A 256 -13.95 -11.53 25.51
N ASN A 257 -14.10 -11.97 26.76
CA ASN A 257 -14.80 -13.21 27.11
C ASN A 257 -16.15 -12.97 27.79
N SER A 258 -16.61 -11.72 27.91
CA SER A 258 -17.93 -11.42 28.48
C SER A 258 -18.99 -11.55 27.39
N GLU A 259 -19.84 -12.55 27.56
CA GLU A 259 -21.05 -12.80 26.79
C GLU A 259 -21.90 -11.53 26.56
N LEU A 260 -22.67 -11.57 25.47
CA LEU A 260 -23.69 -10.60 25.04
C LEU A 260 -24.40 -9.90 26.22
N PRO A 261 -24.71 -8.59 26.11
CA PRO A 261 -25.36 -7.85 27.19
C PRO A 261 -26.80 -8.34 27.40
N THR A 262 -27.02 -9.14 28.45
CA THR A 262 -28.32 -9.26 29.11
C THR A 262 -28.42 -8.25 30.24
N GLU A 263 -29.21 -7.20 29.99
CA GLU A 263 -29.98 -6.38 30.95
C GLU A 263 -29.25 -5.61 32.09
N PRO A 264 -29.78 -4.45 32.51
CA PRO A 264 -29.11 -3.55 33.45
C PRO A 264 -29.38 -3.93 34.91
N VAL A 265 -28.36 -4.38 35.63
CA VAL A 265 -28.40 -4.43 37.10
C VAL A 265 -27.70 -3.20 37.67
N SER A 266 -28.50 -2.34 38.28
CA SER A 266 -28.09 -1.24 39.13
C SER A 266 -27.45 -1.77 40.42
N THR A 267 -26.14 -1.62 40.59
CA THR A 267 -25.53 -1.68 41.92
C THR A 267 -24.32 -0.75 42.05
N THR A 268 -24.52 0.24 42.91
CA THR A 268 -23.62 1.11 43.67
C THR A 268 -22.12 0.78 43.59
N ARG A 269 -21.35 1.66 42.94
CA ARG A 269 -19.87 1.65 42.93
C ARG A 269 -19.39 2.85 43.73
N SER A 270 -19.09 2.66 45.00
CA SER A 270 -18.37 3.64 45.83
C SER A 270 -17.13 2.99 46.44
N ASN A 271 -16.00 3.66 46.26
CA ASN A 271 -14.78 3.55 47.07
C ASN A 271 -13.89 2.33 46.79
N LEU A 272 -13.12 2.36 45.68
CA LEU A 272 -11.86 1.61 45.54
C LEU A 272 -11.05 2.12 44.34
N THR A 273 -10.59 3.38 44.40
CA THR A 273 -9.65 3.92 43.38
C THR A 273 -8.66 4.96 43.90
N SER A 274 -8.60 5.31 45.20
CA SER A 274 -7.72 6.39 45.66
C SER A 274 -6.29 5.99 46.05
N ASP A 275 -5.98 4.70 46.16
CA ASP A 275 -4.76 4.28 46.89
C ASP A 275 -3.69 3.57 46.02
N ILE A 276 -3.89 3.50 44.69
CA ILE A 276 -2.89 2.93 43.76
C ILE A 276 -2.03 4.00 43.07
N GLU A 277 -2.40 5.29 43.13
CA GLU A 277 -1.76 6.35 42.33
C GLU A 277 -0.54 7.04 42.97
N ARG A 278 -0.11 6.68 44.19
CA ARG A 278 0.83 7.56 44.94
C ARG A 278 2.28 7.15 45.09
N ASN A 279 2.73 5.97 44.63
CA ASN A 279 4.13 5.55 44.87
C ASN A 279 4.81 4.79 43.72
N ALA A 280 4.35 4.91 42.47
CA ALA A 280 5.15 4.52 41.32
C ALA A 280 6.06 5.70 40.95
N THR A 281 7.34 5.63 41.31
CA THR A 281 8.37 6.58 40.89
C THR A 281 8.38 6.71 39.36
N ASP A 282 8.05 7.88 38.83
CA ASP A 282 7.80 8.18 37.39
C ASP A 282 8.99 8.01 36.41
N ALA A 283 10.16 7.59 36.89
CA ALA A 283 11.39 7.54 36.09
C ALA A 283 11.48 6.40 35.04
N PRO A 284 11.06 5.13 35.30
CA PRO A 284 11.30 4.02 34.37
C PRO A 284 10.40 4.07 33.12
N THR A 285 9.23 4.72 33.21
CA THR A 285 8.28 4.80 32.09
C THR A 285 8.82 5.70 30.96
N THR A 286 9.50 6.80 31.32
CA THR A 286 10.01 7.78 30.33
C THR A 286 11.11 7.19 29.45
N SER A 287 11.99 6.35 30.00
CA SER A 287 13.08 5.70 29.23
C SER A 287 12.53 4.76 28.16
N ILE A 288 11.54 3.93 28.52
CA ILE A 288 10.93 2.97 27.58
C ILE A 288 10.24 3.70 26.43
N HIS A 289 9.54 4.81 26.71
CA HIS A 289 8.91 5.62 25.67
C HIS A 289 9.93 6.25 24.71
N MET A 290 11.10 6.65 25.21
CA MET A 290 12.17 7.20 24.38
C MET A 290 12.79 6.12 23.47
N ASP A 291 13.07 4.93 23.98
CA ASP A 291 13.62 3.84 23.16
C ASP A 291 12.67 3.46 22.01
N LEU A 292 11.37 3.38 22.31
CA LEU A 292 10.32 3.15 21.30
C LEU A 292 10.25 4.29 20.28
N TYR A 293 10.39 5.53 20.74
CA TYR A 293 10.39 6.70 19.89
C TYR A 293 11.58 6.69 18.91
N GLU A 294 12.77 6.39 19.41
CA GLU A 294 13.98 6.25 18.59
C GLU A 294 13.86 5.11 17.60
N GLU A 295 13.29 3.97 17.99
CA GLU A 295 13.08 2.84 17.11
C GLU A 295 12.09 3.17 15.99
N LEU A 296 10.98 3.84 16.31
CA LEU A 296 9.99 4.29 15.34
C LEU A 296 10.63 5.23 14.31
N LEU A 297 11.39 6.23 14.78
CA LEU A 297 12.11 7.16 13.91
C LEU A 297 13.17 6.47 13.06
N SER A 298 13.89 5.52 13.65
CA SER A 298 14.88 4.68 12.94
C SER A 298 14.24 3.92 11.79
N THR A 299 13.08 3.31 12.02
CA THR A 299 12.32 2.54 11.03
C THR A 299 11.89 3.40 9.84
N ILE A 300 11.37 4.61 10.09
CA ILE A 300 10.87 5.51 9.04
C ILE A 300 11.96 6.35 8.39
N SER A 301 13.14 6.46 9.01
CA SER A 301 14.22 7.33 8.56
C SER A 301 14.58 7.15 7.08
N PRO A 302 14.56 5.94 6.46
CA PRO A 302 14.82 5.79 5.03
C PRO A 302 13.89 6.63 4.15
N LEU A 303 12.61 6.77 4.53
CA LEU A 303 11.61 7.54 3.79
C LEU A 303 11.90 9.05 3.74
N THR A 304 12.82 9.55 4.58
CA THR A 304 13.23 10.97 4.66
C THR A 304 14.45 11.32 3.79
N THR A 305 14.96 10.38 2.99
CA THR A 305 16.24 10.49 2.26
C THR A 305 16.12 10.70 0.75
N GLY A 306 14.90 10.83 0.22
CA GLY A 306 14.68 10.96 -1.22
C GLY A 306 14.93 12.37 -1.80
N PRO A 307 14.86 12.51 -3.13
CA PRO A 307 15.07 13.79 -3.84
C PRO A 307 13.86 14.75 -3.74
N TYR A 308 12.96 14.51 -2.79
CA TYR A 308 11.69 15.20 -2.59
C TYR A 308 11.69 15.98 -1.28
N ARG A 309 10.80 16.97 -1.17
CA ARG A 309 10.51 17.61 0.11
C ARG A 309 9.66 16.69 0.95
N HIS A 310 9.82 16.73 2.27
CA HIS A 310 9.00 15.91 3.16
C HIS A 310 8.56 16.67 4.40
N THR A 311 7.41 16.27 4.94
CA THR A 311 6.98 16.58 6.30
C THR A 311 6.84 15.28 7.08
N LEU A 312 7.00 15.36 8.40
CA LEU A 312 6.84 14.22 9.29
C LEU A 312 5.82 14.57 10.38
N SER A 313 4.72 13.83 10.41
CA SER A 313 3.69 13.91 11.43
C SER A 313 3.76 12.69 12.32
N LEU A 314 4.03 12.91 13.59
CA LEU A 314 4.07 11.87 14.62
C LEU A 314 2.79 11.90 15.47
N PRO A 315 2.47 10.81 16.19
CA PRO A 315 1.37 10.83 17.16
C PRO A 315 1.53 11.98 18.15
N ARG A 316 0.46 12.75 18.39
CA ARG A 316 0.51 13.97 19.23
C ARG A 316 1.20 13.79 20.58
N PRO A 317 0.96 12.70 21.35
CA PRO A 317 1.65 12.50 22.63
C PRO A 317 3.18 12.43 22.47
N LEU A 318 3.67 11.64 21.51
CA LEU A 318 5.11 11.54 21.22
C LEU A 318 5.68 12.85 20.68
N ALA A 319 4.96 13.53 19.79
CA ALA A 319 5.41 14.80 19.24
C ALA A 319 5.52 15.88 20.33
N ALA A 320 4.58 15.91 21.28
CA ALA A 320 4.62 16.84 22.41
C ALA A 320 5.77 16.54 23.38
N GLN A 321 6.03 15.25 23.63
CA GLN A 321 7.05 14.82 24.60
C GLN A 321 8.47 14.83 24.04
N PHE A 322 8.66 14.36 22.80
CA PHE A 322 9.97 14.09 22.20
C PHE A 322 10.20 14.84 20.87
N GLY A 323 9.28 15.71 20.45
CA GLY A 323 9.37 16.41 19.17
C GLY A 323 10.68 17.19 18.97
N GLN A 324 11.26 17.73 20.05
CA GLN A 324 12.50 18.51 20.01
C GLN A 324 13.75 17.69 19.63
N VAL A 325 13.78 16.39 19.95
CA VAL A 325 14.92 15.50 19.66
C VAL A 325 14.83 14.82 18.29
N THR A 326 13.66 14.87 17.65
CA THR A 326 13.40 14.28 16.31
C THR A 326 14.46 14.60 15.27
N PRO A 327 14.88 15.87 15.07
CA PRO A 327 15.85 16.19 14.02
C PRO A 327 17.24 15.61 14.30
N ALA A 328 17.62 15.49 15.59
CA ALA A 328 18.88 14.89 15.99
C ALA A 328 18.88 13.38 15.71
N ILE A 329 17.82 12.68 16.09
CA ILE A 329 17.66 11.24 15.85
C ILE A 329 17.65 10.93 14.35
N LEU A 330 16.88 11.67 13.54
CA LEU A 330 16.82 11.43 12.10
C LEU A 330 18.17 11.66 11.41
N ARG A 331 18.98 12.61 11.88
CA ARG A 331 20.33 12.84 11.37
C ARG A 331 21.27 11.69 11.73
N ASP A 332 21.26 11.25 12.98
CA ASP A 332 22.03 10.07 13.43
C ASP A 332 21.65 8.81 12.65
N CYS A 333 20.35 8.58 12.41
CA CYS A 333 19.86 7.48 11.58
C CYS A 333 20.42 7.53 10.15
N LYS A 334 20.50 8.72 9.54
CA LYS A 334 21.06 8.90 8.19
C LYS A 334 22.55 8.59 8.15
N GLU A 335 23.30 9.04 9.15
CA GLU A 335 24.74 8.78 9.28
C GLU A 335 25.01 7.29 9.49
N LYS A 336 24.29 6.65 10.41
CA LYS A 336 24.37 5.21 10.66
C LYS A 336 23.98 4.39 9.44
N ALA A 337 22.88 4.73 8.76
CA ALA A 337 22.47 4.02 7.55
C ALA A 337 23.50 4.12 6.43
N ALA A 338 24.19 5.25 6.30
CA ALA A 338 25.27 5.40 5.34
C ALA A 338 26.50 4.55 5.68
N ALA A 339 26.79 4.35 6.98
CA ALA A 339 27.91 3.53 7.45
C ALA A 339 27.60 2.01 7.43
N GLU A 340 26.38 1.61 7.78
CA GLU A 340 25.97 0.21 7.92
C GLU A 340 25.55 -0.47 6.61
N LEU A 341 25.18 0.31 5.58
CA LEU A 341 24.64 -0.24 4.34
C LEU A 341 25.74 -0.44 3.29
N THR A 342 26.12 -1.68 3.07
CA THR A 342 27.08 -2.06 2.03
C THR A 342 26.52 -1.81 0.63
N ALA A 343 27.42 -1.65 -0.37
CA ALA A 343 27.01 -1.45 -1.76
C ALA A 343 26.22 -2.66 -2.31
N SER A 344 26.58 -3.88 -1.89
CA SER A 344 25.87 -5.11 -2.25
C SER A 344 24.47 -5.16 -1.63
N GLU A 345 24.31 -4.86 -0.34
CA GLU A 345 22.99 -4.76 0.29
C GLU A 345 22.12 -3.69 -0.39
N ARG A 346 22.69 -2.53 -0.70
CA ARG A 346 21.98 -1.46 -1.41
C ARG A 346 21.43 -1.95 -2.76
N HIS A 347 22.23 -2.70 -3.52
CA HIS A 347 21.76 -3.30 -4.76
C HIS A 347 20.63 -4.31 -4.51
N LEU A 348 20.76 -5.14 -3.48
CA LEU A 348 19.76 -6.16 -3.13
C LEU A 348 18.43 -5.57 -2.67
N TYR A 349 18.44 -4.46 -1.92
CA TYR A 349 17.21 -3.75 -1.55
C TYR A 349 16.56 -3.02 -2.72
N LYS A 350 17.34 -2.66 -3.74
CA LYS A 350 16.82 -2.05 -4.98
C LYS A 350 16.19 -3.10 -5.90
N ASP A 351 16.69 -4.33 -5.87
CA ASP A 351 16.21 -5.42 -6.70
C ASP A 351 14.96 -6.07 -6.09
N MET A 352 13.92 -6.27 -6.91
CA MET A 352 12.64 -6.84 -6.46
C MET A 352 12.63 -8.36 -6.45
N ARG A 353 13.44 -8.97 -5.58
CA ARG A 353 13.47 -10.43 -5.43
C ARG A 353 12.17 -10.95 -4.83
N ILE A 354 11.34 -11.54 -5.66
CA ILE A 354 10.19 -12.31 -5.20
C ILE A 354 10.68 -13.65 -4.63
N SER A 355 9.98 -14.18 -3.64
CA SER A 355 10.17 -15.57 -3.23
C SER A 355 9.96 -16.51 -4.41
N THR A 356 10.66 -17.65 -4.43
CA THR A 356 10.54 -18.68 -5.48
C THR A 356 9.13 -19.23 -5.64
N ALA A 357 8.31 -19.09 -4.60
CA ALA A 357 6.92 -19.49 -4.57
C ALA A 357 5.96 -18.32 -4.86
N CYS A 358 6.35 -17.31 -5.63
CA CYS A 358 5.49 -16.16 -5.91
C CYS A 358 5.63 -15.66 -7.35
N PHE A 359 4.59 -15.00 -7.85
CA PHE A 359 4.57 -14.35 -9.15
C PHE A 359 3.79 -13.04 -9.14
N TRP A 360 4.04 -12.19 -10.14
CA TRP A 360 3.32 -10.94 -10.32
C TRP A 360 2.03 -11.13 -11.11
N VAL A 361 0.98 -10.42 -10.74
CA VAL A 361 -0.26 -10.32 -11.50
C VAL A 361 -0.78 -8.90 -11.57
N ILE A 362 -1.55 -8.58 -12.62
CA ILE A 362 -2.41 -7.38 -12.63
C ILE A 362 -3.83 -7.76 -12.23
N LEU A 363 -4.33 -7.16 -11.15
CA LEU A 363 -5.71 -7.29 -10.69
C LEU A 363 -6.34 -5.91 -10.59
N LYS A 364 -7.46 -5.70 -11.29
CA LYS A 364 -8.19 -4.41 -11.27
C LYS A 364 -7.30 -3.20 -11.59
N GLY A 365 -6.33 -3.37 -12.48
CA GLY A 365 -5.39 -2.32 -12.89
C GLY A 365 -4.23 -2.06 -11.92
N ARG A 366 -4.07 -2.87 -10.88
CA ARG A 366 -2.98 -2.79 -9.89
C ARG A 366 -2.06 -4.00 -10.00
N VAL A 367 -0.78 -3.82 -9.72
CA VAL A 367 0.22 -4.90 -9.64
C VAL A 367 0.14 -5.55 -8.26
N HIS A 368 0.05 -6.88 -8.21
CA HIS A 368 0.06 -7.66 -6.99
C HIS A 368 1.13 -8.75 -7.07
N ALA A 369 1.78 -9.05 -5.94
CA ALA A 369 2.46 -10.32 -5.75
C ALA A 369 1.45 -11.36 -5.25
N VAL A 370 1.52 -12.59 -5.78
CA VAL A 370 0.65 -13.73 -5.42
C VAL A 370 1.51 -14.98 -5.25
N ASP A 371 1.18 -15.81 -4.25
CA ASP A 371 1.91 -17.05 -3.99
C ASP A 371 1.53 -18.14 -5.02
N ALA A 372 2.54 -18.85 -5.53
CA ALA A 372 2.44 -20.08 -6.29
C ALA A 372 2.34 -21.25 -5.31
N HIS A 373 1.12 -21.66 -4.96
CA HIS A 373 0.95 -22.91 -4.23
C HIS A 373 1.03 -24.10 -5.19
N GLU A 374 1.85 -25.11 -4.84
CA GLU A 374 2.15 -26.27 -5.70
C GLU A 374 0.89 -27.10 -6.04
N ASP A 375 -0.14 -27.09 -5.20
CA ASP A 375 -1.30 -27.98 -5.32
C ASP A 375 -2.45 -27.44 -6.19
N ASP A 376 -2.52 -26.12 -6.46
CA ASP A 376 -3.64 -25.52 -7.23
C ASP A 376 -3.20 -24.84 -8.54
N CYS A 377 -1.91 -24.52 -8.70
CA CYS A 377 -1.43 -23.85 -9.92
C CYS A 377 -1.49 -24.75 -11.16
N PHE A 378 -1.28 -26.06 -11.04
CA PHE A 378 -1.43 -26.98 -12.18
C PHE A 378 -2.89 -27.16 -12.61
N GLY A 379 -3.84 -27.15 -11.66
CA GLY A 379 -5.28 -27.14 -11.95
C GLY A 379 -5.72 -25.84 -12.63
N ALA A 380 -5.29 -24.69 -12.10
CA ALA A 380 -5.62 -23.38 -12.64
C ALA A 380 -4.96 -23.09 -14.01
N LEU A 381 -3.71 -23.53 -14.24
CA LEU A 381 -3.04 -23.45 -15.54
C LEU A 381 -3.73 -24.33 -16.59
N ALA A 382 -4.17 -25.54 -16.23
CA ALA A 382 -4.93 -26.41 -17.12
C ALA A 382 -6.33 -25.84 -17.44
N ILE A 383 -6.97 -25.17 -16.47
CA ILE A 383 -8.29 -24.54 -16.65
C ILE A 383 -8.18 -23.24 -17.45
N LEU A 384 -7.17 -22.40 -17.24
CA LEU A 384 -6.95 -21.17 -18.00
C LEU A 384 -6.45 -21.44 -19.43
N ALA A 385 -5.60 -22.46 -19.63
CA ALA A 385 -5.22 -22.92 -20.97
C ALA A 385 -6.40 -23.55 -21.74
N ARG A 386 -7.37 -24.16 -21.04
CA ARG A 386 -8.62 -24.64 -21.66
C ARG A 386 -9.65 -23.54 -21.89
N ARG A 387 -9.70 -22.49 -21.05
CA ARG A 387 -10.66 -21.38 -21.15
C ARG A 387 -10.25 -20.26 -22.11
N GLY A 388 -8.97 -20.17 -22.50
CA GLY A 388 -8.51 -19.28 -23.58
C GLY A 388 -9.08 -19.60 -24.98
N LYS A 389 -9.90 -20.65 -25.12
CA LYS A 389 -10.56 -21.05 -26.38
C LYS A 389 -12.05 -20.72 -26.47
N GLN A 390 -12.68 -20.17 -25.42
CA GLN A 390 -14.08 -19.75 -25.50
C GLN A 390 -14.18 -18.23 -25.33
N GLY A 391 -14.57 -17.58 -26.41
CA GLY A 391 -14.70 -16.13 -26.47
C GLY A 391 -15.83 -15.58 -25.60
N TRP A 392 -15.72 -14.26 -25.41
CA TRP A 392 -16.69 -13.27 -24.92
C TRP A 392 -16.69 -12.90 -23.43
N PHE A 393 -16.40 -11.62 -23.18
CA PHE A 393 -17.40 -10.66 -22.66
C PHE A 393 -17.30 -9.34 -23.45
N PRO A 394 -18.44 -8.69 -23.78
CA PRO A 394 -18.50 -7.33 -24.31
C PRO A 394 -18.51 -6.30 -23.18
N GLY A 395 -17.94 -5.12 -23.45
CA GLY A 395 -18.24 -3.87 -22.74
C GLY A 395 -17.33 -3.48 -21.58
N TRP A 396 -16.23 -2.78 -21.89
CA TRP A 396 -15.62 -1.70 -21.09
C TRP A 396 -14.83 -0.73 -21.98
#